data_AF-A0A810N6R2-F1
#
_entry.id   AF-A0A810N6R2-F1
#
_cell.length_a   1.000
_cell.length_b   1.000
_cell.length_c   1.000
_cell.angle_alpha   90.00
_cell.angle_beta   90.00
_cell.angle_gamma   90.00
#
_symmetry.space_group_name_H-M   'P 1'
#
loop_
_entity.id
_entity.type
_entity.pdbx_description
1 polymer ?
#
loop_
_entity_poly.entity_id
_entity_poly.type
_entity_poly.pdbx_seq_one_letter_code
_entity_poly.pdbx_strand_id
1 'polypeptide(L)'
;MQPRQTVPGKRIITDDDEMFNGLTGSTLAAEQTRMKTPKALKARLAEDRRRFRLGDVRVRSEGRPFDGRARVEVLAAEADAKMLRVRVEVCGNPAHMCAPHDLVPVYLESAPDRYVFMIALLEPTADQNVFTIEFTYPVIELARALGVEPGPKALELLKRDCPELGVTAHWLADTKGRGNDPDHVSGGVLEKGGSGKIFLRERTRADFVASETVRILEWNMAERLSAGRGRPVFASYDSILAPGRELATTLEAESEYQVDDRIIELVTRKMDALRLAVTTAGERIEEFGRSGPEDSDRPTRPYQLVSMTRSVRTYTDHYLDLVAPGPDPAYPLLANGIVLRRRMVDGDPVDTYLLSVKGRTVENGGERIRLAAQINLIGSAMATRRGVETLGHLLRDDVNVDNAFARVLHDVLAERGLTTLLKQDWAVRHVLTVVSERWRYTMRFDDATVIDFSADRAVGRRPDGGAGATVCGFEFGVGHPGPTAGGTPTAMSMRKRIGQWDSHAGIAPTPTGARTFESRPRPITRPYHVPADLDSARLFGKADFNRYRTLRDALIKEQFGLDRSTLVPGGNKATVLAHKLGMIRPATGAPPRADHRDQGPVVATRRRHARTGP
;
A
#
# COMPACT_ATOMS: atom_id res chain seq x y z
N MET A 1 -36.35 -27.00 13.58
CA MET A 1 -35.14 -26.25 13.21
C MET A 1 -35.57 -25.00 12.47
N GLN A 2 -35.41 -23.82 13.07
CA GLN A 2 -35.70 -22.54 12.40
C GLN A 2 -34.64 -22.25 11.34
N PRO A 3 -35.00 -21.65 10.18
CA PRO A 3 -34.03 -21.24 9.19
C PRO A 3 -33.13 -20.15 9.77
N ARG A 4 -31.81 -20.36 9.72
CA ARG A 4 -30.83 -19.30 10.02
C ARG A 4 -31.02 -18.20 8.97
N GLN A 5 -31.64 -17.09 9.37
CA GLN A 5 -31.62 -15.85 8.61
C GLN A 5 -30.17 -15.47 8.34
N THR A 6 -29.82 -15.43 7.06
CA THR A 6 -28.56 -14.88 6.57
C THR A 6 -28.54 -13.39 6.90
N VAL A 7 -27.65 -12.97 7.79
CA VAL A 7 -27.38 -11.55 8.04
C VAL A 7 -26.87 -10.91 6.74
N PRO A 8 -27.55 -9.90 6.18
CA PRO A 8 -27.06 -9.21 4.99
C PRO A 8 -25.81 -8.43 5.36
N GLY A 9 -24.75 -8.64 4.60
CA GLY A 9 -23.55 -7.82 4.74
C GLY A 9 -23.81 -6.38 4.31
N LYS A 10 -23.44 -5.44 5.19
CA LYS A 10 -22.76 -4.19 4.83
C LYS A 10 -23.47 -3.33 3.75
N ARG A 11 -24.67 -2.84 4.04
CA ARG A 11 -25.31 -1.70 3.36
C ARG A 11 -25.68 -0.64 4.42
N ILE A 12 -25.93 0.61 4.03
CA ILE A 12 -26.85 1.46 4.83
C ILE A 12 -28.15 0.68 4.92
N ILE A 13 -28.58 0.40 6.15
CA ILE A 13 -29.90 -0.13 6.40
C ILE A 13 -30.80 1.10 6.49
N THR A 14 -31.77 1.22 5.58
CA THR A 14 -32.71 2.36 5.63
C THR A 14 -33.53 2.26 6.92
N ASP A 15 -34.02 3.38 7.45
CA ASP A 15 -34.85 3.36 8.66
C ASP A 15 -36.18 2.58 8.45
N ASP A 16 -36.50 2.27 7.18
CA ASP A 16 -37.69 1.53 6.71
C ASP A 16 -37.42 0.07 6.31
N ASP A 17 -36.19 -0.45 6.45
CA ASP A 17 -35.86 -1.83 6.09
C ASP A 17 -36.59 -2.82 7.02
N GLU A 18 -37.50 -3.64 6.45
CA GLU A 18 -38.35 -4.61 7.18
C GLU A 18 -37.56 -5.59 8.07
N MET A 19 -36.27 -5.79 7.80
CA MET A 19 -35.38 -6.60 8.64
C MET A 19 -35.15 -6.05 10.05
N PHE A 20 -35.32 -4.75 10.29
CA PHE A 20 -35.16 -4.16 11.63
C PHE A 20 -36.35 -4.45 12.55
N ASN A 21 -37.55 -4.59 11.98
CA ASN A 21 -38.79 -4.84 12.74
C ASN A 21 -38.84 -6.25 13.35
N GLY A 22 -37.91 -7.15 12.96
CA GLY A 22 -37.78 -8.51 13.49
C GLY A 22 -36.65 -8.72 14.52
N LEU A 23 -35.81 -7.72 14.81
CA LEU A 23 -34.66 -7.85 15.71
C LEU A 23 -35.06 -7.55 17.17
N THR A 24 -34.74 -8.47 18.09
CA THR A 24 -35.01 -8.31 19.54
C THR A 24 -33.72 -8.36 20.38
N GLY A 25 -33.72 -7.63 21.50
CA GLY A 25 -32.68 -7.72 22.54
C GLY A 25 -31.27 -7.29 22.14
N SER A 26 -30.27 -8.11 22.51
CA SER A 26 -28.83 -7.81 22.38
C SER A 26 -28.35 -7.62 20.93
N THR A 27 -29.07 -8.16 19.95
CA THR A 27 -28.72 -8.07 18.52
C THR A 27 -29.07 -6.70 17.95
N LEU A 28 -30.19 -6.11 18.39
CA LEU A 28 -30.57 -4.74 18.10
C LEU A 28 -29.58 -3.76 18.75
N ALA A 29 -29.18 -4.02 19.99
CA ALA A 29 -28.14 -3.23 20.67
C ALA A 29 -26.77 -3.36 19.97
N ALA A 30 -26.39 -4.55 19.49
CA ALA A 30 -25.16 -4.81 18.76
C ALA A 30 -25.14 -4.14 17.37
N GLU A 31 -26.25 -4.17 16.64
CA GLU A 31 -26.44 -3.48 15.35
C GLU A 31 -26.53 -1.95 15.54
N GLN A 32 -27.18 -1.47 16.61
CA GLN A 32 -27.16 -0.06 17.02
C GLN A 32 -25.75 0.43 17.36
N THR A 33 -24.91 -0.40 18.01
CA THR A 33 -23.47 -0.09 18.18
C THR A 33 -22.67 -0.13 16.88
N ARG A 34 -23.20 -0.71 15.79
CA ARG A 34 -22.56 -0.75 14.46
C ARG A 34 -22.97 0.39 13.52
N MET A 35 -23.86 1.29 13.97
CA MET A 35 -24.18 2.62 13.40
C MET A 35 -24.08 2.75 11.88
N LYS A 36 -25.06 2.22 11.15
CA LYS A 36 -25.19 2.40 9.69
C LYS A 36 -26.49 3.04 9.20
N THR A 37 -27.38 3.50 10.09
CA THR A 37 -28.61 4.21 9.67
C THR A 37 -28.48 5.73 9.84
N PRO A 38 -29.17 6.55 9.02
CA PRO A 38 -29.18 8.00 9.16
C PRO A 38 -29.59 8.47 10.55
N LYS A 39 -30.67 7.90 11.10
CA LYS A 39 -31.15 8.23 12.45
C LYS A 39 -30.11 7.93 13.53
N ALA A 40 -29.44 6.78 13.47
CA ALA A 40 -28.42 6.40 14.44
C ALA A 40 -27.21 7.34 14.39
N LEU A 41 -26.74 7.68 13.18
CA LEU A 41 -25.61 8.58 12.99
C LEU A 41 -25.93 10.02 13.44
N LYS A 42 -27.15 10.51 13.17
CA LYS A 42 -27.63 11.81 13.69
C LYS A 42 -27.71 11.82 15.21
N ALA A 43 -28.25 10.76 15.82
CA ALA A 43 -28.32 10.62 17.27
C ALA A 43 -26.93 10.60 17.91
N ARG A 44 -25.98 9.88 17.29
CA ARG A 44 -24.58 9.85 17.73
C ARG A 44 -23.91 11.21 17.66
N LEU A 45 -24.06 11.94 16.56
CA LEU A 45 -23.51 13.29 16.44
C LEU A 45 -24.04 14.22 17.54
N ALA A 46 -25.33 14.13 17.85
CA ALA A 46 -25.95 14.90 18.93
C ALA A 46 -25.46 14.47 20.32
N GLU A 47 -25.22 13.18 20.54
CA GLU A 47 -24.59 12.67 21.76
C GLU A 47 -23.16 13.19 21.93
N ASP A 48 -22.33 13.07 20.89
CA ASP A 48 -20.94 13.51 20.91
C ASP A 48 -20.84 15.03 21.14
N ARG A 49 -21.72 15.83 20.50
CA ARG A 49 -21.82 17.29 20.75
C ARG A 49 -22.15 17.62 22.20
N ARG A 50 -23.04 16.86 22.84
CA ARG A 50 -23.40 17.04 24.26
C ARG A 50 -22.28 16.61 25.19
N ARG A 51 -21.64 15.48 24.89
CA ARG A 51 -20.61 14.86 25.74
C ARG A 51 -19.30 15.63 25.74
N PHE A 52 -18.87 16.11 24.58
CA PHE A 52 -17.50 16.60 24.39
C PHE A 52 -17.38 18.13 24.35
N ARG A 53 -18.48 18.88 24.49
CA ARG A 53 -18.47 20.36 24.39
C ARG A 53 -17.63 20.84 23.20
N LEU A 54 -17.96 20.29 22.03
CA LEU A 54 -17.30 20.65 20.78
C LEU A 54 -17.38 22.18 20.60
N GLY A 55 -16.29 22.81 20.18
CA GLY A 55 -16.30 24.23 19.84
C GLY A 55 -17.10 24.47 18.55
N ASP A 56 -16.84 25.59 17.89
CA ASP A 56 -17.51 25.88 16.62
C ASP A 56 -17.13 24.85 15.56
N VAL A 57 -18.15 24.23 14.93
CA VAL A 57 -18.01 23.43 13.70
C VAL A 57 -18.78 24.13 12.59
N ARG A 58 -18.08 24.55 11.55
CA ARG A 58 -18.65 25.19 10.36
C ARG A 58 -18.43 24.28 9.16
N VAL A 59 -19.50 23.99 8.44
CA VAL A 59 -19.45 23.19 7.22
C VAL A 59 -19.88 24.10 6.07
N ARG A 60 -19.05 24.19 5.04
CA ARG A 60 -19.37 24.81 3.76
C ARG A 60 -19.38 23.74 2.70
N SER A 61 -20.33 23.80 1.78
CA SER A 61 -20.43 22.86 0.66
C SER A 61 -20.44 23.59 -0.67
N GLU A 62 -19.85 22.98 -1.68
CA GLU A 62 -19.91 23.45 -3.06
C GLU A 62 -20.02 22.27 -4.03
N GLY A 63 -20.60 22.53 -5.20
CA GLY A 63 -20.64 21.60 -6.31
C GLY A 63 -19.41 21.80 -7.18
N ARG A 64 -18.58 20.76 -7.30
CA ARG A 64 -17.42 20.76 -8.21
C ARG A 64 -17.46 19.52 -9.09
N PRO A 65 -17.16 19.63 -10.40
CA PRO A 65 -16.85 18.47 -11.21
C PRO A 65 -15.73 17.67 -10.53
N PHE A 66 -16.06 16.47 -10.05
CA PHE A 66 -15.13 15.61 -9.33
C PHE A 66 -15.36 14.16 -9.75
N ASP A 67 -14.46 13.66 -10.58
CA ASP A 67 -14.44 12.28 -11.09
C ASP A 67 -13.44 11.39 -10.33
N GLY A 68 -12.72 11.97 -9.36
CA GLY A 68 -11.74 11.28 -8.54
C GLY A 68 -12.35 10.30 -7.53
N ARG A 69 -11.48 9.55 -6.86
CA ARG A 69 -11.89 8.73 -5.71
C ARG A 69 -12.25 9.64 -4.54
N ALA A 70 -13.32 9.32 -3.82
CA ALA A 70 -13.70 10.05 -2.62
C ALA A 70 -12.53 10.09 -1.61
N ARG A 71 -12.36 11.20 -0.89
CA ARG A 71 -11.19 11.41 0.00
C ARG A 71 -11.42 12.50 1.04
N VAL A 72 -10.59 12.49 2.08
CA VAL A 72 -10.51 13.57 3.08
C VAL A 72 -9.08 14.11 3.15
N GLU A 73 -8.92 15.41 3.31
CA GLU A 73 -7.63 16.08 3.42
C GLU A 73 -7.64 17.11 4.55
N VAL A 74 -6.65 17.05 5.46
CA VAL A 74 -6.42 18.10 6.46
C VAL A 74 -5.65 19.22 5.77
N LEU A 75 -6.32 20.35 5.56
CA LEU A 75 -5.78 21.53 4.89
C LEU A 75 -4.94 22.39 5.83
N ALA A 76 -5.32 22.45 7.10
CA ALA A 76 -4.60 23.18 8.14
C ALA A 76 -4.95 22.61 9.51
N ALA A 77 -3.99 22.59 10.43
CA ALA A 77 -4.21 22.28 11.82
C ALA A 77 -3.24 23.08 12.69
N GLU A 78 -3.75 23.72 13.74
CA GLU A 78 -2.97 24.50 14.68
C GLU A 78 -3.51 24.28 16.09
N ALA A 79 -2.63 24.10 17.06
CA ALA A 79 -3.00 23.97 18.46
C ALA A 79 -2.28 25.01 19.32
N ASP A 80 -3.03 25.79 20.07
CA ASP A 80 -2.52 26.66 21.14
C ASP A 80 -2.99 26.16 22.51
N ALA A 81 -2.62 26.87 23.58
CA ALA A 81 -2.95 26.45 24.95
C ALA A 81 -4.46 26.34 25.23
N LYS A 82 -5.30 26.98 24.41
CA LYS A 82 -6.76 27.05 24.57
C LYS A 82 -7.49 26.14 23.58
N MET A 83 -7.10 26.16 22.31
CA MET A 83 -7.87 25.57 21.22
C MET A 83 -6.99 24.79 20.25
N LEU A 84 -7.52 23.66 19.78
CA LEU A 84 -7.16 23.03 18.51
C LEU A 84 -8.06 23.62 17.42
N ARG A 85 -7.49 24.11 16.31
CA ARG A 85 -8.20 24.62 15.13
C ARG A 85 -7.81 23.76 13.94
N VAL A 86 -8.79 23.23 13.22
CA VAL A 86 -8.55 22.35 12.08
C VAL A 86 -9.46 22.74 10.92
N ARG A 87 -8.89 22.75 9.72
CA ARG A 87 -9.62 22.87 8.47
C ARG A 87 -9.41 21.62 7.64
N VAL A 88 -10.50 21.03 7.18
CA VAL A 88 -10.53 19.75 6.46
C VAL A 88 -11.37 19.90 5.19
N GLU A 89 -10.93 19.29 4.09
CA GLU A 89 -11.72 19.11 2.88
C GLU A 89 -12.19 17.65 2.77
N VAL A 90 -13.45 17.42 2.46
CA VAL A 90 -14.04 16.10 2.22
C VAL A 90 -14.70 16.11 0.84
N CYS A 91 -14.23 15.24 -0.06
CA CYS A 91 -14.70 15.17 -1.44
C CYS A 91 -15.43 13.85 -1.71
N GLY A 92 -16.63 13.94 -2.30
CA GLY A 92 -17.41 12.82 -2.82
C GLY A 92 -17.46 12.84 -4.34
N ASN A 93 -17.45 11.65 -4.94
CA ASN A 93 -17.65 11.47 -6.39
C ASN A 93 -19.15 11.40 -6.70
N PRO A 94 -19.74 12.38 -7.42
CA PRO A 94 -21.17 12.40 -7.72
C PRO A 94 -21.69 11.17 -8.48
N ALA A 95 -20.82 10.44 -9.19
CA ALA A 95 -21.20 9.24 -9.93
C ALA A 95 -21.37 8.00 -9.04
N HIS A 96 -20.93 8.05 -7.78
CA HIS A 96 -20.94 6.91 -6.85
C HIS A 96 -21.48 7.24 -5.46
N MET A 97 -21.52 8.53 -5.14
CA MET A 97 -22.02 9.14 -3.92
C MET A 97 -22.89 10.30 -4.37
N CYS A 98 -23.83 10.75 -3.54
CA CYS A 98 -24.84 11.79 -3.81
C CYS A 98 -26.25 11.27 -4.15
N ALA A 99 -26.50 9.97 -3.96
CA ALA A 99 -27.86 9.46 -3.97
C ALA A 99 -28.61 9.89 -2.69
N PRO A 100 -29.94 9.93 -2.70
CA PRO A 100 -30.72 10.10 -1.48
C PRO A 100 -30.27 9.10 -0.40
N HIS A 101 -30.10 9.57 0.83
CA HIS A 101 -29.64 8.79 2.00
C HIS A 101 -28.16 8.40 2.03
N ASP A 102 -27.35 8.79 1.04
CA ASP A 102 -25.90 8.68 1.17
C ASP A 102 -25.41 9.55 2.34
N LEU A 103 -24.46 9.01 3.11
CA LEU A 103 -23.95 9.69 4.31
C LEU A 103 -22.44 9.63 4.37
N VAL A 104 -21.85 10.73 4.87
CA VAL A 104 -20.43 10.78 5.18
C VAL A 104 -20.20 11.23 6.62
N PRO A 105 -20.23 10.31 7.60
CA PRO A 105 -19.75 10.64 8.93
C PRO A 105 -18.23 10.86 8.93
N VAL A 106 -17.82 11.96 9.58
CA VAL A 106 -16.44 12.39 9.74
C VAL A 106 -16.09 12.35 11.22
N TYR A 107 -15.01 11.65 11.58
CA TYR A 107 -14.59 11.39 12.95
C TYR A 107 -13.22 11.94 13.25
N LEU A 108 -13.00 12.31 14.52
CA LEU A 108 -11.66 12.44 15.08
C LEU A 108 -11.20 11.08 15.63
N GLU A 109 -9.97 10.72 15.38
CA GLU A 109 -9.32 9.45 15.73
C GLU A 109 -8.04 9.71 16.54
N SER A 110 -7.76 8.88 17.54
CA SER A 110 -6.56 8.99 18.40
C SER A 110 -5.54 7.88 18.20
N ALA A 111 -5.96 6.80 17.56
CA ALA A 111 -5.18 5.62 17.20
C ALA A 111 -6.01 4.83 16.17
N PRO A 112 -5.44 3.90 15.41
CA PRO A 112 -6.18 3.14 14.40
C PRO A 112 -7.44 2.50 14.99
N ASP A 113 -8.60 2.78 14.39
CA ASP A 113 -9.94 2.35 14.80
C ASP A 113 -10.38 2.83 16.20
N ARG A 114 -9.68 3.82 16.77
CA ARG A 114 -10.03 4.45 18.05
C ARG A 114 -10.59 5.85 17.82
N TYR A 115 -11.87 5.88 17.44
CA TYR A 115 -12.64 7.10 17.31
C TYR A 115 -12.80 7.79 18.67
N VAL A 116 -12.53 9.08 18.69
CA VAL A 116 -12.74 9.95 19.85
C VAL A 116 -14.19 10.45 19.84
N PHE A 117 -14.61 11.07 18.74
CA PHE A 117 -15.98 11.57 18.52
C PHE A 117 -16.25 11.85 17.04
N MET A 118 -17.53 12.00 16.66
CA MET A 118 -17.96 12.48 15.35
C MET A 118 -17.88 14.01 15.25
N ILE A 119 -17.15 14.51 14.25
CA ILE A 119 -16.99 15.94 13.95
C ILE A 119 -18.21 16.45 13.18
N ALA A 120 -18.61 15.74 12.13
CA ALA A 120 -19.71 16.11 11.25
C ALA A 120 -20.36 14.87 10.63
N LEU A 121 -21.61 15.03 10.20
CA LEU A 121 -22.32 14.09 9.33
C LEU A 121 -22.72 14.86 8.08
N LEU A 122 -22.20 14.47 6.93
CA LEU A 122 -22.46 15.14 5.65
C LEU A 122 -23.48 14.33 4.84
N GLU A 123 -24.34 15.06 4.12
CA GLU A 123 -25.36 14.52 3.22
C GLU A 123 -25.02 15.02 1.80
N PRO A 124 -24.16 14.32 1.04
CA PRO A 124 -23.72 14.78 -0.28
C PRO A 124 -24.88 14.79 -1.28
N THR A 125 -24.88 15.79 -2.15
CA THR A 125 -25.76 15.87 -3.33
C THR A 125 -24.93 16.20 -4.57
N ALA A 126 -25.49 16.03 -5.77
CA ALA A 126 -24.75 16.32 -7.01
C ALA A 126 -24.22 17.76 -7.05
N ASP A 127 -24.96 18.70 -6.46
CA ASP A 127 -24.60 20.12 -6.36
C ASP A 127 -23.79 20.46 -5.10
N GLN A 128 -23.55 19.48 -4.22
CA GLN A 128 -22.85 19.62 -2.94
C GLN A 128 -22.04 18.35 -2.66
N ASN A 129 -20.99 18.16 -3.46
CA ASN A 129 -20.14 16.98 -3.39
C ASN A 129 -18.75 17.25 -2.78
N VAL A 130 -18.45 18.51 -2.46
CA VAL A 130 -17.23 18.91 -1.76
C VAL A 130 -17.60 19.72 -0.52
N PHE A 131 -17.00 19.36 0.61
CA PHE A 131 -17.23 19.98 1.90
C PHE A 131 -15.93 20.50 2.50
N THR A 132 -15.92 21.77 2.90
CA THR A 132 -14.89 22.32 3.80
C THR A 132 -15.45 22.37 5.22
N ILE A 133 -14.79 21.66 6.13
CA ILE A 133 -15.12 21.62 7.56
C ILE A 133 -14.05 22.39 8.31
N GLU A 134 -14.45 23.46 8.98
CA GLU A 134 -13.63 24.18 9.94
C GLU A 134 -14.15 23.87 11.34
N PHE A 135 -13.31 23.29 12.19
CA PHE A 135 -13.70 23.03 13.57
C PHE A 135 -12.65 23.51 14.56
N THR A 136 -13.15 23.99 15.69
CA THR A 136 -12.33 24.35 16.84
C THR A 136 -12.70 23.49 18.04
N TYR A 137 -11.71 23.14 18.86
CA TYR A 137 -11.93 22.27 19.99
C TYR A 137 -11.10 22.68 21.20
N PRO A 138 -11.72 22.94 22.37
CA PRO A 138 -10.99 23.30 23.56
C PRO A 138 -9.99 22.22 23.97
N VAL A 139 -8.74 22.60 24.17
CA VAL A 139 -7.64 21.68 24.52
C VAL A 139 -7.92 20.93 25.82
N ILE A 140 -8.59 21.58 26.79
CA ILE A 140 -8.99 20.95 28.05
C ILE A 140 -10.00 19.81 27.82
N GLU A 141 -10.95 20.00 26.91
CA GLU A 141 -11.94 18.98 26.56
C GLU A 141 -11.31 17.87 25.71
N LEU A 142 -10.30 18.20 24.89
CA LEU A 142 -9.47 17.22 24.19
C LEU A 142 -8.67 16.35 25.12
N ALA A 143 -8.01 16.94 26.11
CA ALA A 143 -7.30 16.20 27.13
C ALA A 143 -8.25 15.24 27.85
N ARG A 144 -9.42 15.72 28.29
CA ARG A 144 -10.44 14.89 28.94
C ARG A 144 -10.91 13.73 28.04
N ALA A 145 -11.19 14.00 26.76
CA ALA A 145 -11.65 12.98 25.82
C ALA A 145 -10.59 11.89 25.56
N LEU A 146 -9.31 12.26 25.59
CA LEU A 146 -8.17 11.37 25.35
C LEU A 146 -7.64 10.71 26.62
N GLY A 147 -8.18 11.07 27.80
CA GLY A 147 -7.72 10.56 29.09
C GLY A 147 -6.39 11.18 29.56
N VAL A 148 -6.05 12.36 29.05
CA VAL A 148 -4.93 13.19 29.50
C VAL A 148 -5.42 14.19 30.55
N GLU A 149 -4.59 14.51 31.53
CA GLU A 149 -4.96 15.41 32.63
C GLU A 149 -5.40 16.80 32.11
N PRO A 150 -6.65 17.22 32.37
CA PRO A 150 -7.13 18.53 31.95
C PRO A 150 -6.57 19.63 32.85
N GLY A 151 -6.12 20.75 32.27
CA GLY A 151 -5.63 21.89 33.04
C GLY A 151 -4.76 22.85 32.21
N PRO A 152 -4.07 23.81 32.86
CA PRO A 152 -3.21 24.79 32.17
C PRO A 152 -2.07 24.16 31.35
N LYS A 153 -1.66 22.94 31.70
CA LYS A 153 -0.63 22.17 31.00
C LYS A 153 -1.19 21.14 30.01
N ALA A 154 -2.50 21.13 29.77
CA ALA A 154 -3.17 20.11 28.95
C ALA A 154 -2.54 19.98 27.55
N LEU A 155 -2.20 21.09 26.88
CA LEU A 155 -1.55 21.03 25.57
C LEU A 155 -0.20 20.32 25.63
N GLU A 156 0.63 20.65 26.62
CA GLU A 156 1.97 20.06 26.76
C GLU A 156 1.91 18.58 27.10
N LEU A 157 0.93 18.18 27.94
CA LEU A 157 0.67 16.78 28.22
C LEU A 157 0.12 16.05 26.99
N LEU A 158 -0.77 16.66 26.21
CA LEU A 158 -1.25 16.11 24.94
C LEU A 158 -0.12 15.93 23.93
N LYS A 159 0.75 16.92 23.76
CA LYS A 159 1.94 16.83 22.90
C LYS A 159 2.87 15.69 23.30
N ARG A 160 2.94 15.36 24.59
CA ARG A 160 3.74 14.25 25.11
C ARG A 160 3.04 12.89 24.93
N ASP A 161 1.77 12.81 25.32
CA ASP A 161 1.06 11.54 25.49
C ASP A 161 0.24 11.14 24.25
N CYS A 162 -0.16 12.10 23.42
CA CYS A 162 -0.94 11.93 22.20
C CYS A 162 -0.50 12.94 21.10
N PRO A 163 0.75 12.88 20.62
CA PRO A 163 1.33 13.89 19.73
C PRO A 163 0.66 14.01 18.36
N GLU A 164 -0.12 13.01 17.94
CA GLU A 164 -0.83 12.99 16.67
C GLU A 164 -2.30 12.57 16.84
N LEU A 165 -3.14 13.04 15.91
CA LEU A 165 -4.55 12.69 15.77
C LEU A 165 -4.88 12.45 14.30
N GLY A 166 -6.01 11.82 14.03
CA GLY A 166 -6.52 11.53 12.69
C GLY A 166 -7.91 12.11 12.47
N VAL A 167 -8.21 12.55 11.25
CA VAL A 167 -9.55 12.83 10.75
C VAL A 167 -9.89 11.77 9.72
N THR A 168 -10.97 11.04 9.96
CA THR A 168 -11.40 9.92 9.13
C THR A 168 -12.81 10.17 8.63
N ALA A 169 -13.05 9.99 7.33
CA ALA A 169 -14.37 10.09 6.72
C ALA A 169 -14.79 8.72 6.17
N HIS A 170 -16.04 8.34 6.41
CA HIS A 170 -16.61 7.09 5.89
C HIS A 170 -17.73 7.42 4.91
N TRP A 171 -17.58 7.10 3.64
CA TRP A 171 -18.62 7.21 2.63
C TRP A 171 -19.48 5.96 2.68
N LEU A 172 -20.71 6.16 3.14
CA LEU A 172 -21.74 5.15 3.21
C LEU A 172 -22.68 5.42 2.04
N ALA A 173 -22.56 4.62 0.98
CA ALA A 173 -23.40 4.74 -0.21
C ALA A 173 -24.60 3.78 -0.12
N ASP A 174 -25.79 4.25 -0.53
CA ASP A 174 -26.97 3.40 -0.65
C ASP A 174 -26.86 2.45 -1.86
N THR A 175 -26.21 2.91 -2.93
CA THR A 175 -26.06 2.14 -4.18
C THR A 175 -24.63 1.63 -4.41
N LYS A 176 -24.49 0.47 -5.06
CA LYS A 176 -23.18 -0.05 -5.49
C LYS A 176 -22.71 0.68 -6.75
N GLY A 177 -21.60 1.42 -6.65
CA GLY A 177 -20.94 2.08 -7.78
C GLY A 177 -19.61 1.41 -8.19
N ARG A 178 -19.26 1.49 -9.48
CA ARG A 178 -17.92 1.09 -9.97
C ARG A 178 -16.90 2.21 -9.70
N GLY A 179 -16.35 2.30 -8.49
CA GLY A 179 -15.21 3.20 -8.20
C GLY A 179 -15.02 3.51 -6.72
N ASN A 180 -16.11 3.80 -6.02
CA ASN A 180 -16.18 3.82 -4.56
C ASN A 180 -16.97 2.60 -4.08
N ASP A 181 -16.40 1.84 -3.14
CA ASP A 181 -17.12 0.74 -2.46
C ASP A 181 -18.22 1.38 -1.58
N PRO A 182 -19.42 0.78 -1.42
CA PRO A 182 -20.48 1.28 -0.53
C PRO A 182 -20.07 1.63 0.91
N ASP A 183 -18.91 1.14 1.36
CA ASP A 183 -18.28 1.50 2.64
C ASP A 183 -16.84 2.04 2.41
N HIS A 184 -16.67 3.05 1.56
CA HIS A 184 -15.36 3.66 1.33
C HIS A 184 -14.92 4.46 2.56
N VAL A 185 -13.65 4.39 2.93
CA VAL A 185 -13.09 5.16 4.04
C VAL A 185 -11.78 5.77 3.59
N SER A 186 -11.56 7.02 4.00
CA SER A 186 -10.31 7.74 3.82
C SER A 186 -9.96 8.54 5.07
N GLY A 187 -8.67 8.83 5.27
CA GLY A 187 -8.14 9.58 6.40
C GLY A 187 -7.82 8.70 7.61
N GLY A 188 -7.47 9.35 8.73
CA GLY A 188 -7.02 8.71 9.96
C GLY A 188 -5.51 8.73 10.18
N VAL A 189 -5.07 8.18 11.31
CA VAL A 189 -3.67 8.25 11.75
C VAL A 189 -2.70 7.40 10.92
N LEU A 190 -3.19 6.39 10.19
CA LEU A 190 -2.40 5.51 9.32
C LEU A 190 -2.54 5.80 7.83
N GLU A 191 -3.38 6.77 7.45
CA GLU A 191 -3.71 6.96 6.04
C GLU A 191 -2.48 7.37 5.21
N LYS A 192 -2.39 6.76 4.03
CA LYS A 192 -1.35 7.02 3.03
C LYS A 192 -1.47 8.44 2.49
N GLY A 193 -0.35 9.06 2.16
CA GLY A 193 -0.33 10.45 1.71
C GLY A 193 -0.54 11.45 2.85
N GLY A 194 -0.75 10.98 4.09
CA GLY A 194 -0.98 11.84 5.24
C GLY A 194 -2.29 12.64 5.15
N SER A 195 -3.23 12.23 4.29
CA SER A 195 -4.62 12.69 4.33
C SER A 195 -5.19 12.38 5.71
N GLY A 196 -5.77 13.36 6.40
CA GLY A 196 -6.37 13.14 7.70
C GLY A 196 -5.46 13.33 8.92
N LYS A 197 -4.13 13.43 8.80
CA LYS A 197 -3.27 13.56 10.01
C LYS A 197 -3.24 14.99 10.57
N ILE A 198 -3.33 15.10 11.90
CA ILE A 198 -3.14 16.32 12.69
C ILE A 198 -1.94 16.11 13.62
N PHE A 199 -0.99 17.03 13.63
CA PHE A 199 0.16 17.00 14.54
C PHE A 199 -0.02 18.06 15.62
N LEU A 200 0.09 17.66 16.88
CA LEU A 200 0.04 18.59 18.02
C LEU A 200 1.41 19.20 18.34
N ARG A 201 2.49 18.61 17.82
CA ARG A 201 3.87 19.12 17.91
C ARG A 201 4.68 18.76 16.66
N GLU A 202 5.82 19.42 16.52
CA GLU A 202 6.82 19.10 15.50
C GLU A 202 7.37 17.68 15.68
N ARG A 203 7.69 17.06 14.54
CA ARG A 203 8.30 15.74 14.48
C ARG A 203 9.80 15.86 14.65
N THR A 204 10.35 15.08 15.57
CA THR A 204 11.78 15.04 15.85
C THR A 204 12.39 13.73 15.33
N ARG A 205 13.71 13.71 15.16
CA ARG A 205 14.46 12.48 14.87
C ARG A 205 14.17 11.38 15.92
N ALA A 206 14.03 11.76 17.18
CA ALA A 206 13.74 10.83 18.27
C ALA A 206 12.37 10.15 18.13
N ASP A 207 11.37 10.84 17.57
CA ASP A 207 10.04 10.26 17.33
C ASP A 207 10.11 9.13 16.31
N PHE A 208 10.82 9.38 15.21
CA PHE A 208 10.99 8.37 14.17
C PHE A 208 11.75 7.17 14.71
N VAL A 209 12.88 7.37 15.40
CA VAL A 209 13.64 6.29 16.04
C VAL A 209 12.78 5.49 17.01
N ALA A 210 12.03 6.17 17.90
CA ALA A 210 11.16 5.51 18.86
C ALA A 210 10.05 4.69 18.18
N SER A 211 9.52 5.20 17.06
CA SER A 211 8.48 4.50 16.30
C SER A 211 8.97 3.18 15.70
N GLU A 212 10.26 3.02 15.39
CA GLU A 212 10.83 1.82 14.75
C GLU A 212 10.72 0.56 15.62
N THR A 213 10.41 0.70 16.90
CA THR A 213 10.11 -0.42 17.80
C THR A 213 8.80 -1.13 17.43
N VAL A 214 7.87 -0.43 16.79
CA VAL A 214 6.60 -0.97 16.31
C VAL A 214 6.77 -1.47 14.88
N ARG A 215 6.37 -2.70 14.57
CA ARG A 215 6.44 -3.24 13.20
C ARG A 215 5.20 -2.83 12.39
N ILE A 216 5.41 -2.29 11.19
CA ILE A 216 4.36 -1.96 10.22
C ILE A 216 4.30 -3.08 9.20
N LEU A 217 3.14 -3.73 9.08
CA LEU A 217 2.98 -4.94 8.26
C LEU A 217 2.04 -4.70 7.08
N GLU A 218 1.46 -3.52 6.96
CA GLU A 218 0.68 -3.06 5.82
C GLU A 218 1.53 -3.11 4.57
N TRP A 219 0.93 -3.45 3.42
CA TRP A 219 1.74 -3.62 2.21
C TRP A 219 2.33 -2.32 1.69
N ASN A 220 1.66 -1.19 1.87
CA ASN A 220 2.19 0.10 1.41
C ASN A 220 2.03 1.12 2.51
N MET A 221 2.99 2.02 2.59
CA MET A 221 2.97 3.21 3.41
C MET A 221 3.41 4.38 2.53
N ALA A 222 2.83 5.55 2.76
CA ALA A 222 3.20 6.73 2.02
C ALA A 222 2.86 7.98 2.81
N GLU A 223 3.58 9.06 2.56
CA GLU A 223 3.18 10.39 3.00
C GLU A 223 3.50 11.44 1.95
N ARG A 224 2.59 12.40 1.83
CA ARG A 224 2.73 13.54 0.95
C ARG A 224 3.80 14.50 1.48
N LEU A 225 4.72 14.86 0.60
CA LEU A 225 5.80 15.79 0.81
C LEU A 225 5.30 17.22 0.57
N SER A 226 5.35 18.08 1.59
CA SER A 226 5.00 19.48 1.48
C SER A 226 5.77 20.36 2.45
N ALA A 227 5.99 21.62 2.08
CA ALA A 227 6.80 22.59 2.83
C ALA A 227 6.24 22.90 4.23
N GLY A 228 4.96 22.62 4.49
CA GLY A 228 4.27 22.92 5.76
C GLY A 228 4.20 21.77 6.77
N ARG A 229 4.78 20.60 6.50
CA ARG A 229 4.63 19.40 7.36
C ARG A 229 5.86 19.05 8.20
N GLY A 230 6.85 19.95 8.29
CA GLY A 230 7.99 19.81 9.21
C GLY A 230 8.81 18.53 9.01
N ARG A 231 8.93 18.06 7.76
CA ARG A 231 9.68 16.83 7.42
C ARG A 231 11.14 17.18 7.17
N PRO A 232 12.10 16.61 7.93
CA PRO A 232 13.52 16.80 7.66
C PRO A 232 13.90 16.44 6.23
N VAL A 233 13.41 15.31 5.69
CA VAL A 233 13.80 14.89 4.32
C VAL A 233 13.32 15.85 3.23
N PHE A 234 12.07 16.36 3.33
CA PHE A 234 11.58 17.29 2.31
C PHE A 234 12.30 18.63 2.41
N ALA A 235 12.46 19.17 3.62
CA ALA A 235 13.16 20.43 3.84
C ALA A 235 14.62 20.39 3.34
N SER A 236 15.31 19.24 3.46
CA SER A 236 16.69 19.10 3.00
C SER A 236 16.84 18.96 1.49
N TYR A 237 15.80 18.50 0.78
CA TYR A 237 15.90 18.12 -0.64
C TYR A 237 14.78 18.71 -1.52
N ASP A 238 14.08 19.74 -1.05
CA ASP A 238 12.96 20.40 -1.75
C ASP A 238 13.30 20.81 -3.20
N SER A 239 14.55 21.19 -3.45
CA SER A 239 15.08 21.58 -4.75
C SER A 239 15.05 20.47 -5.82
N ILE A 240 14.93 19.20 -5.42
CA ILE A 240 14.84 18.06 -6.33
C ILE A 240 13.57 17.23 -6.15
N LEU A 241 12.86 17.36 -5.03
CA LEU A 241 11.67 16.59 -4.72
C LEU A 241 10.41 17.29 -5.25
N ALA A 242 9.58 16.57 -5.99
CA ALA A 242 8.37 17.14 -6.54
C ALA A 242 7.36 17.47 -5.41
N PRO A 243 6.96 18.75 -5.23
CA PRO A 243 6.08 19.14 -4.14
C PRO A 243 4.69 18.51 -4.29
N GLY A 244 4.08 18.16 -3.17
CA GLY A 244 2.76 17.56 -3.13
C GLY A 244 2.69 16.11 -3.63
N ARG A 245 3.82 15.50 -3.97
CA ARG A 245 3.96 14.06 -4.26
C ARG A 245 4.30 13.29 -2.99
N GLU A 246 4.33 11.96 -3.08
CA GLU A 246 4.57 11.11 -1.92
C GLU A 246 5.99 10.55 -1.90
N LEU A 247 6.54 10.41 -0.69
CA LEU A 247 7.54 9.39 -0.41
C LEU A 247 6.77 8.16 0.05
N ALA A 248 6.91 7.06 -0.69
CA ALA A 248 6.21 5.82 -0.42
C ALA A 248 7.19 4.68 -0.23
N THR A 249 6.84 3.76 0.65
CA THR A 249 7.50 2.47 0.83
C THR A 249 6.50 1.35 0.70
N THR A 250 6.96 0.22 0.18
CA THR A 250 6.11 -0.91 -0.09
C THR A 250 6.81 -2.20 0.33
N LEU A 251 6.10 -3.02 1.10
CA LEU A 251 6.39 -4.45 1.23
C LEU A 251 5.73 -5.13 0.03
N GLU A 252 6.53 -5.71 -0.84
CA GLU A 252 6.07 -6.33 -2.09
C GLU A 252 6.27 -7.83 -1.99
N ALA A 253 5.18 -8.60 -2.02
CA ALA A 253 5.23 -10.04 -2.20
C ALA A 253 5.03 -10.35 -3.69
N GLU A 254 6.05 -10.89 -4.33
CA GLU A 254 6.09 -11.06 -5.77
C GLU A 254 6.67 -12.40 -6.20
N SER A 255 6.11 -12.93 -7.30
CA SER A 255 6.57 -14.14 -7.98
C SER A 255 6.65 -13.79 -9.44
N GLU A 256 7.88 -13.55 -9.88
CA GLU A 256 8.21 -13.25 -11.25
C GLU A 256 8.72 -14.51 -11.93
N TYR A 257 8.41 -14.68 -13.21
CA TYR A 257 8.84 -15.81 -14.03
C TYR A 257 9.30 -15.30 -15.39
N GLN A 258 10.51 -15.70 -15.80
CA GLN A 258 11.00 -15.42 -17.15
C GLN A 258 10.48 -16.49 -18.10
N VAL A 259 9.96 -16.06 -19.24
CA VAL A 259 9.37 -16.94 -20.24
C VAL A 259 9.73 -16.50 -21.66
N ASP A 260 9.38 -17.31 -22.66
CA ASP A 260 9.48 -16.93 -24.07
C ASP A 260 8.24 -16.16 -24.54
N ASP A 261 8.30 -15.66 -25.78
CA ASP A 261 7.22 -14.90 -26.40
C ASP A 261 5.91 -15.69 -26.55
N ARG A 262 6.00 -17.00 -26.82
CA ARG A 262 4.82 -17.86 -27.01
C ARG A 262 4.05 -18.00 -25.69
N ILE A 263 4.76 -18.12 -24.58
CA ILE A 263 4.14 -18.20 -23.26
C ILE A 263 3.54 -16.85 -22.86
N ILE A 264 4.18 -15.70 -23.17
CA ILE A 264 3.56 -14.38 -22.96
C ILE A 264 2.24 -14.25 -23.70
N GLU A 265 2.20 -14.62 -24.97
CA GLU A 265 0.98 -14.59 -25.78
C GLU A 265 -0.10 -15.52 -25.23
N LEU A 266 0.30 -16.70 -24.74
CA LEU A 266 -0.61 -17.63 -24.09
C LEU A 266 -1.23 -17.05 -22.81
N VAL A 267 -0.41 -16.57 -21.86
CA VAL A 267 -0.91 -16.10 -20.57
C VAL A 267 -1.74 -14.83 -20.72
N THR A 268 -1.35 -13.91 -21.60
CA THR A 268 -2.12 -12.69 -21.87
C THR A 268 -3.49 -13.02 -22.48
N ARG A 269 -3.56 -13.91 -23.47
CA ARG A 269 -4.82 -14.38 -24.06
C ARG A 269 -5.72 -15.08 -23.03
N LYS A 270 -5.14 -15.92 -22.17
CA LYS A 270 -5.89 -16.61 -21.10
C LYS A 270 -6.44 -15.63 -20.07
N MET A 271 -5.65 -14.62 -19.69
CA MET A 271 -6.11 -13.57 -18.76
C MET A 271 -7.18 -12.68 -19.39
N ASP A 272 -7.10 -12.40 -20.69
CA ASP A 272 -8.15 -11.68 -21.41
C ASP A 272 -9.46 -12.47 -21.45
N ALA A 273 -9.40 -13.79 -21.68
CA ALA A 273 -10.56 -14.67 -21.63
C ALA A 273 -11.17 -14.74 -20.22
N LEU A 274 -10.34 -14.89 -19.18
CA LEU A 274 -10.77 -14.88 -17.79
C LEU A 274 -11.48 -13.57 -17.43
N ARG A 275 -10.90 -12.42 -17.81
CA ARG A 275 -11.51 -11.11 -17.59
C ARG A 275 -12.87 -10.99 -18.27
N LEU A 276 -13.00 -11.47 -19.51
CA LEU A 276 -14.26 -11.44 -20.25
C LEU A 276 -15.32 -12.32 -19.56
N ALA A 277 -14.94 -13.50 -19.08
CA ALA A 277 -15.83 -14.38 -18.32
C ALA A 277 -16.34 -13.68 -17.06
N VAL A 278 -15.43 -13.10 -16.26
CA VAL A 278 -15.76 -12.34 -15.03
C VAL A 278 -16.65 -11.14 -15.32
N THR A 279 -16.46 -10.46 -16.45
CA THR A 279 -17.24 -9.26 -16.81
C THR A 279 -18.64 -9.61 -17.34
N THR A 280 -18.76 -10.71 -18.09
CA THR A 280 -20.01 -11.08 -18.80
C THR A 280 -21.00 -11.80 -17.90
N ALA A 281 -20.54 -12.69 -17.02
CA ALA A 281 -21.42 -13.56 -16.25
C ALA A 281 -22.08 -12.91 -15.01
N GLY A 282 -21.91 -11.60 -14.80
CA GLY A 282 -22.70 -10.83 -13.82
C GLY A 282 -22.54 -11.31 -12.37
N GLU A 283 -21.44 -10.87 -11.73
CA GLU A 283 -21.07 -11.09 -10.32
C GLU A 283 -20.95 -12.56 -9.85
N ARG A 284 -19.69 -12.99 -9.64
CA ARG A 284 -19.20 -14.27 -9.07
C ARG A 284 -18.83 -15.34 -10.09
N ILE A 285 -17.62 -15.20 -10.63
CA ILE A 285 -17.05 -16.20 -11.55
C ILE A 285 -15.72 -16.65 -10.99
N GLU A 286 -15.63 -17.98 -10.83
CA GLU A 286 -14.47 -18.79 -10.45
C GLU A 286 -14.12 -18.86 -8.95
N GLU A 287 -14.15 -20.11 -8.47
CA GLU A 287 -13.70 -20.53 -7.15
C GLU A 287 -12.20 -20.80 -7.22
N PHE A 288 -11.38 -19.84 -6.78
CA PHE A 288 -9.92 -20.02 -6.77
C PHE A 288 -9.45 -20.57 -5.44
N GLY A 289 -9.07 -21.85 -5.44
CA GLY A 289 -8.44 -22.52 -4.32
C GLY A 289 -9.32 -22.65 -3.06
N ARG A 290 -8.86 -23.49 -2.12
CA ARG A 290 -9.55 -23.72 -0.84
C ARG A 290 -8.82 -22.98 0.28
N SER A 291 -9.57 -22.27 1.11
CA SER A 291 -9.03 -21.50 2.24
C SER A 291 -9.18 -22.25 3.56
N GLY A 292 -8.10 -22.87 4.04
CA GLY A 292 -8.03 -23.43 5.40
C GLY A 292 -6.67 -24.07 5.70
N PRO A 293 -6.22 -24.10 6.96
CA PRO A 293 -5.24 -25.08 7.38
C PRO A 293 -5.84 -26.48 7.12
N GLU A 294 -5.02 -27.44 6.70
CA GLU A 294 -5.48 -28.82 6.43
C GLU A 294 -6.18 -29.46 7.65
N ASP A 295 -6.03 -28.87 8.85
CA ASP A 295 -6.54 -29.35 10.14
C ASP A 295 -7.78 -28.63 10.72
N SER A 296 -8.52 -27.81 9.96
CA SER A 296 -9.77 -27.22 10.50
C SER A 296 -11.04 -27.89 9.98
N ASP A 297 -11.85 -28.47 10.89
CA ASP A 297 -13.20 -29.03 10.67
C ASP A 297 -14.26 -28.05 10.11
N ARG A 298 -13.86 -26.86 9.67
CA ARG A 298 -14.76 -25.88 9.04
C ARG A 298 -14.67 -25.98 7.51
N PRO A 299 -15.80 -26.07 6.80
CA PRO A 299 -15.79 -26.09 5.34
C PRO A 299 -15.13 -24.82 4.80
N THR A 300 -14.00 -25.00 4.11
CA THR A 300 -13.23 -23.94 3.47
C THR A 300 -14.07 -23.33 2.35
N ARG A 301 -14.48 -22.07 2.48
CA ARG A 301 -15.12 -21.37 1.35
C ARG A 301 -14.06 -21.00 0.31
N PRO A 302 -14.35 -21.21 -0.99
CA PRO A 302 -13.48 -20.75 -2.06
C PRO A 302 -13.50 -19.23 -2.13
N TYR A 303 -12.39 -18.64 -2.59
CA TYR A 303 -12.31 -17.20 -2.80
C TYR A 303 -13.08 -16.81 -4.05
N GLN A 304 -13.88 -15.75 -3.95
CA GLN A 304 -14.67 -15.26 -5.07
C GLN A 304 -14.02 -14.05 -5.71
N LEU A 305 -13.69 -14.17 -7.00
CA LEU A 305 -13.27 -13.04 -7.82
C LEU A 305 -14.49 -12.17 -8.14
N VAL A 306 -14.46 -10.92 -7.66
CA VAL A 306 -15.58 -9.96 -7.79
C VAL A 306 -15.42 -9.13 -9.06
N SER A 307 -14.20 -8.67 -9.35
CA SER A 307 -13.94 -7.87 -10.54
C SER A 307 -12.50 -8.00 -11.00
N MET A 308 -12.31 -7.73 -12.30
CA MET A 308 -11.02 -7.77 -12.95
C MET A 308 -10.93 -6.62 -13.96
N THR A 309 -9.92 -5.78 -13.81
CA THR A 309 -9.63 -4.69 -14.77
C THR A 309 -8.37 -5.01 -15.56
N ARG A 310 -8.26 -4.42 -16.76
CA ARG A 310 -7.09 -4.54 -17.62
C ARG A 310 -6.57 -3.17 -17.99
N SER A 311 -5.25 -3.03 -18.01
CA SER A 311 -4.57 -1.89 -18.59
C SER A 311 -3.35 -2.35 -19.37
N VAL A 312 -3.02 -1.64 -20.44
CA VAL A 312 -1.78 -1.80 -21.19
C VAL A 312 -1.07 -0.48 -21.16
N ARG A 313 0.20 -0.48 -20.75
CA ARG A 313 1.02 0.74 -20.68
C ARG A 313 2.43 0.44 -21.12
N THR A 314 3.05 1.42 -21.75
CA THR A 314 4.48 1.43 -22.05
C THR A 314 5.19 2.18 -20.94
N TYR A 315 6.19 1.55 -20.35
CA TYR A 315 7.06 2.13 -19.34
C TYR A 315 8.44 2.34 -19.93
N THR A 316 9.01 3.53 -19.73
CA THR A 316 10.43 3.78 -20.00
C THR A 316 11.16 3.93 -18.67
N ASP A 317 11.95 2.92 -18.33
CA ASP A 317 12.77 2.87 -17.14
C ASP A 317 14.24 3.17 -17.49
N HIS A 318 14.83 4.18 -16.87
CA HIS A 318 16.26 4.40 -16.92
C HIS A 318 16.88 3.94 -15.60
N TYR A 319 17.67 2.87 -15.68
CA TYR A 319 18.39 2.32 -14.54
C TYR A 319 19.65 3.14 -14.30
N LEU A 320 19.82 3.50 -13.03
CA LEU A 320 20.96 4.25 -12.54
C LEU A 320 21.92 3.29 -11.84
N ASP A 321 23.21 3.54 -12.00
CA ASP A 321 24.25 2.84 -11.27
C ASP A 321 25.23 3.85 -10.67
N LEU A 322 26.07 3.36 -9.77
CA LEU A 322 27.12 4.12 -9.15
C LEU A 322 28.43 3.82 -9.88
N VAL A 323 28.93 4.80 -10.61
CA VAL A 323 30.09 4.63 -11.48
C VAL A 323 31.29 5.34 -10.87
N ALA A 324 32.35 4.57 -10.59
CA ALA A 324 33.62 5.09 -10.12
C ALA A 324 34.32 5.92 -11.21
N PRO A 325 35.20 6.87 -10.85
CA PRO A 325 36.07 7.54 -11.82
C PRO A 325 37.02 6.53 -12.45
N GLY A 326 36.93 6.30 -13.77
CA GLY A 326 37.84 5.39 -14.47
C GLY A 326 37.37 4.97 -15.87
N PRO A 327 38.24 4.28 -16.64
CA PRO A 327 37.94 3.85 -18.01
C PRO A 327 36.96 2.67 -18.08
N ASP A 328 36.95 1.79 -17.07
CA ASP A 328 36.05 0.65 -16.99
C ASP A 328 34.98 0.87 -15.92
N PRO A 329 33.73 1.22 -16.31
CA PRO A 329 32.66 1.36 -15.36
C PRO A 329 32.28 -0.02 -14.80
N ALA A 330 32.56 -0.24 -13.52
CA ALA A 330 31.86 -1.27 -12.77
C ALA A 330 30.38 -0.83 -12.65
N TYR A 331 29.45 -1.75 -12.89
CA TYR A 331 28.01 -1.54 -12.69
C TYR A 331 27.56 -2.27 -11.42
N PRO A 332 27.98 -1.83 -10.22
CA PRO A 332 27.83 -2.60 -8.99
C PRO A 332 26.36 -2.81 -8.59
N LEU A 333 25.47 -1.85 -8.84
CA LEU A 333 24.06 -2.04 -8.54
C LEU A 333 23.46 -3.10 -9.46
N LEU A 334 23.67 -2.98 -10.78
CA LEU A 334 23.17 -3.97 -11.75
C LEU A 334 23.74 -5.37 -11.51
N ALA A 335 25.05 -5.47 -11.24
CA ALA A 335 25.76 -6.72 -10.99
C ALA A 335 25.25 -7.44 -9.73
N ASN A 336 24.73 -6.70 -8.76
CA ASN A 336 24.19 -7.25 -7.51
C ASN A 336 22.65 -7.30 -7.48
N GLY A 337 22.01 -7.07 -8.62
CA GLY A 337 20.54 -7.14 -8.72
C GLY A 337 19.81 -6.00 -8.02
N ILE A 338 20.50 -4.94 -7.59
CA ILE A 338 19.92 -3.79 -6.90
C ILE A 338 19.25 -2.89 -7.94
N VAL A 339 17.95 -2.60 -7.74
CA VAL A 339 17.23 -1.65 -8.61
C VAL A 339 17.39 -0.27 -8.03
N LEU A 340 17.99 0.62 -8.81
CA LEU A 340 17.81 2.07 -8.71
C LEU A 340 17.40 2.57 -10.10
N ARG A 341 16.20 3.13 -10.24
CA ARG A 341 15.72 3.57 -11.56
C ARG A 341 14.86 4.82 -11.47
N ARG A 342 14.88 5.62 -12.53
CA ARG A 342 13.84 6.60 -12.83
C ARG A 342 12.87 6.00 -13.85
N ARG A 343 11.58 6.19 -13.63
CA ARG A 343 10.50 5.70 -14.49
C ARG A 343 9.73 6.87 -15.10
N MET A 344 9.36 6.70 -16.35
CA MET A 344 8.47 7.56 -17.12
C MET A 344 7.33 6.74 -17.69
N VAL A 345 6.11 7.26 -17.61
CA VAL A 345 4.91 6.71 -18.22
C VAL A 345 4.22 7.80 -19.04
N ASP A 346 3.67 7.44 -20.19
CA ASP A 346 2.85 8.37 -20.97
C ASP A 346 1.68 8.90 -20.12
N GLY A 347 1.53 10.22 -20.08
CA GLY A 347 0.54 10.91 -19.25
C GLY A 347 1.01 11.25 -17.83
N ASP A 348 2.26 10.93 -17.46
CA ASP A 348 2.84 11.45 -16.23
C ASP A 348 2.86 13.00 -16.25
N PRO A 349 2.67 13.64 -15.09
CA PRO A 349 2.72 15.10 -14.98
C PRO A 349 4.03 15.65 -15.52
N VAL A 350 3.93 16.75 -16.30
CA VAL A 350 5.07 17.41 -16.92
C VAL A 350 6.15 17.66 -15.88
N ASP A 351 7.40 17.37 -16.28
CA ASP A 351 8.59 17.59 -15.46
C ASP A 351 8.64 16.80 -14.14
N THR A 352 7.98 15.64 -14.08
CA THR A 352 8.09 14.74 -12.92
C THR A 352 8.49 13.33 -13.32
N TYR A 353 9.40 12.73 -12.56
CA TYR A 353 9.83 11.34 -12.74
C TYR A 353 9.72 10.57 -11.44
N LEU A 354 9.32 9.30 -11.51
CA LEU A 354 9.30 8.43 -10.34
C LEU A 354 10.69 7.78 -10.16
N LEU A 355 11.42 8.16 -9.13
CA LEU A 355 12.60 7.44 -8.68
C LEU A 355 12.18 6.27 -7.80
N SER A 356 12.74 5.08 -8.02
CA SER A 356 12.46 3.89 -7.23
C SER A 356 13.74 3.14 -6.87
N VAL A 357 13.78 2.63 -5.64
CA VAL A 357 14.76 1.66 -5.17
C VAL A 357 14.06 0.39 -4.70
N LYS A 358 14.61 -0.78 -5.04
CA LYS A 358 14.20 -2.05 -4.43
C LYS A 358 15.31 -2.51 -3.49
N GLY A 359 14.95 -2.64 -2.21
CA GLY A 359 15.85 -3.03 -1.14
C GLY A 359 15.92 -4.54 -0.95
N ARG A 360 16.27 -4.93 0.29
CA ARG A 360 16.46 -6.31 0.72
C ARG A 360 15.21 -7.15 0.48
N THR A 361 15.44 -8.42 0.17
CA THR A 361 14.41 -9.45 0.02
C THR A 361 14.57 -10.50 1.12
N VAL A 362 13.48 -10.86 1.79
CA VAL A 362 13.41 -11.98 2.71
C VAL A 362 12.68 -13.13 2.02
N GLU A 363 13.23 -14.33 2.13
CA GLU A 363 12.65 -15.54 1.56
C GLU A 363 12.15 -16.49 2.66
N ASN A 364 11.00 -17.11 2.43
CA ASN A 364 10.48 -18.19 3.28
C ASN A 364 9.74 -19.22 2.42
N GLY A 365 10.20 -20.47 2.42
CA GLY A 365 9.54 -21.56 1.67
C GLY A 365 9.44 -21.33 0.16
N GLY A 366 10.43 -20.64 -0.44
CA GLY A 366 10.44 -20.28 -1.87
C GLY A 366 9.57 -19.06 -2.23
N GLU A 367 8.97 -18.41 -1.23
CA GLU A 367 8.24 -17.16 -1.40
C GLU A 367 9.10 -15.96 -0.99
N ARG A 368 8.88 -14.80 -1.63
CA ARG A 368 9.72 -13.61 -1.48
C ARG A 368 8.88 -12.41 -1.05
N ILE A 369 9.38 -11.67 -0.07
CA ILE A 369 8.88 -10.34 0.28
C ILE A 369 10.06 -9.39 0.27
N ARG A 370 9.92 -8.26 -0.43
CA ARG A 370 10.96 -7.23 -0.51
C ARG A 370 10.44 -5.89 -0.03
N LEU A 371 11.33 -5.05 0.48
CA LEU A 371 11.04 -3.66 0.79
C LEU A 371 11.47 -2.78 -0.39
N ALA A 372 10.57 -1.94 -0.90
CA ALA A 372 10.85 -0.94 -1.92
C ALA A 372 10.55 0.46 -1.40
N ALA A 373 11.21 1.46 -1.97
CA ALA A 373 10.88 2.86 -1.75
C ALA A 373 10.79 3.60 -3.09
N GLN A 374 9.94 4.61 -3.14
CA GLN A 374 9.72 5.43 -4.32
C GLN A 374 9.42 6.88 -3.95
N ILE A 375 9.89 7.79 -4.78
CA ILE A 375 9.72 9.24 -4.59
C ILE A 375 9.71 9.93 -5.95
N ASN A 376 8.94 11.01 -6.09
CA ASN A 376 8.92 11.79 -7.32
C ASN A 376 9.97 12.90 -7.28
N LEU A 377 10.75 13.00 -8.36
CA LEU A 377 11.73 14.05 -8.58
C LEU A 377 11.23 15.07 -9.61
N ILE A 378 11.77 16.28 -9.53
CA ILE A 378 11.63 17.34 -10.54
C ILE A 378 12.60 17.05 -11.68
N GLY A 379 12.08 16.90 -12.90
CA GLY A 379 12.87 16.51 -14.07
C GLY A 379 13.92 17.54 -14.47
N SER A 380 13.55 18.81 -14.49
CA SER A 380 14.41 19.95 -14.83
C SER A 380 15.56 20.11 -13.85
N ALA A 381 15.31 19.82 -12.56
CA ALA A 381 16.37 19.78 -11.57
C ALA A 381 17.43 18.72 -11.92
N MET A 382 17.00 17.55 -12.38
CA MET A 382 17.90 16.44 -12.78
C MET A 382 18.70 16.73 -14.07
N ALA A 383 18.34 17.75 -14.84
CA ALA A 383 19.13 18.20 -15.98
C ALA A 383 20.33 19.08 -15.57
N THR A 384 20.38 19.54 -14.32
CA THR A 384 21.44 20.41 -13.80
C THR A 384 22.49 19.62 -13.02
N ARG A 385 23.75 20.06 -13.06
CA ARG A 385 24.82 19.50 -12.22
C ARG A 385 24.45 19.50 -10.74
N ARG A 386 23.91 20.63 -10.25
CA ARG A 386 23.49 20.79 -8.86
C ARG A 386 22.41 19.78 -8.47
N GLY A 387 21.41 19.54 -9.31
CA GLY A 387 20.36 18.57 -9.01
C GLY A 387 20.88 17.13 -8.94
N VAL A 388 21.83 16.77 -9.81
CA VAL A 388 22.50 15.45 -9.74
C VAL A 388 23.35 15.32 -8.47
N GLU A 389 24.06 16.37 -8.07
CA GLU A 389 24.81 16.42 -6.80
C GLU A 389 23.87 16.28 -5.60
N THR A 390 22.75 17.02 -5.57
CA THR A 390 21.71 16.91 -4.54
C THR A 390 21.09 15.51 -4.49
N LEU A 391 20.84 14.87 -5.64
CA LEU A 391 20.41 13.46 -5.68
C LEU A 391 21.47 12.55 -5.03
N GLY A 392 22.75 12.78 -5.32
CA GLY A 392 23.84 12.07 -4.66
C GLY A 392 23.80 12.23 -3.13
N HIS A 393 23.50 13.43 -2.62
CA HIS A 393 23.33 13.66 -1.18
C HIS A 393 22.10 12.93 -0.62
N LEU A 394 20.95 13.01 -1.30
CA LEU A 394 19.73 12.28 -0.91
C LEU A 394 20.00 10.77 -0.78
N LEU A 395 20.74 10.17 -1.72
CA LEU A 395 21.02 8.73 -1.71
C LEU A 395 22.01 8.29 -0.63
N ARG A 396 22.90 9.17 -0.17
CA ARG A 396 23.95 8.90 0.84
C ARG A 396 23.53 9.22 2.28
N ASP A 397 22.36 9.82 2.46
CA ASP A 397 21.88 10.30 3.75
C ASP A 397 21.43 9.14 4.65
N ASP A 398 22.41 8.53 5.30
CA ASP A 398 22.24 7.42 6.26
C ASP A 398 21.98 7.89 7.69
N VAL A 399 22.08 9.19 7.96
CA VAL A 399 21.86 9.78 9.29
C VAL A 399 20.42 10.22 9.50
N ASN A 400 19.73 10.62 8.44
CA ASN A 400 18.35 11.05 8.51
C ASN A 400 17.41 9.85 8.50
N VAL A 401 16.94 9.46 9.69
CA VAL A 401 15.96 8.38 9.88
C VAL A 401 14.67 8.57 9.06
N ASP A 402 14.39 9.83 8.68
CA ASP A 402 13.26 10.26 7.89
C ASP A 402 13.39 10.02 6.37
N ASN A 403 14.61 9.77 5.90
CA ASN A 403 14.90 9.45 4.51
C ASN A 403 14.76 7.95 4.25
N ALA A 404 13.51 7.47 4.20
CA ALA A 404 13.22 6.06 3.96
C ALA A 404 13.83 5.55 2.65
N PHE A 405 13.95 6.39 1.62
CA PHE A 405 14.54 6.01 0.34
C PHE A 405 16.02 5.61 0.49
N ALA A 406 16.83 6.47 1.12
CA ALA A 406 18.23 6.17 1.40
C ALA A 406 18.35 4.92 2.27
N ARG A 407 17.55 4.81 3.32
CA ARG A 407 17.59 3.65 4.22
C ARG A 407 17.38 2.31 3.51
N VAL A 408 16.43 2.25 2.57
CA VAL A 408 16.19 1.05 1.75
C VAL A 408 17.40 0.73 0.86
N LEU A 409 18.04 1.75 0.28
CA LEU A 409 19.27 1.58 -0.51
C LEU A 409 20.46 1.11 0.36
N HIS A 410 20.68 1.76 1.49
CA HIS A 410 21.77 1.42 2.40
C HIS A 410 21.61 0.02 3.00
N ASP A 411 20.39 -0.42 3.31
CA ASP A 411 20.12 -1.78 3.81
C ASP A 411 20.50 -2.84 2.77
N VAL A 412 20.06 -2.70 1.52
CA VAL A 412 20.40 -3.67 0.47
C VAL A 412 21.88 -3.62 0.08
N LEU A 413 22.53 -2.46 0.15
CA LEU A 413 23.98 -2.37 -0.02
C LEU A 413 24.71 -3.09 1.12
N ALA A 414 24.26 -2.96 2.36
CA ALA A 414 24.84 -3.67 3.49
C ALA A 414 24.69 -5.19 3.37
N GLU A 415 23.50 -5.66 2.99
CA GLU A 415 23.22 -7.08 2.70
C GLU A 415 24.19 -7.65 1.65
N ARG A 416 24.55 -6.85 0.64
CA ARG A 416 25.46 -7.25 -0.45
C ARG A 416 26.95 -7.03 -0.13
N GLY A 417 27.30 -6.55 1.07
CA GLY A 417 28.68 -6.23 1.44
C GLY A 417 29.24 -4.99 0.73
N LEU A 418 28.37 -4.07 0.31
CA LEU A 418 28.65 -2.90 -0.52
C LEU A 418 28.53 -1.57 0.26
N THR A 419 28.69 -1.59 1.57
CA THR A 419 28.46 -0.41 2.45
C THR A 419 29.40 0.76 2.16
N THR A 420 30.56 0.52 1.56
CA THR A 420 31.54 1.56 1.23
C THR A 420 31.20 2.30 -0.07
N LEU A 421 30.34 1.75 -0.93
CA LEU A 421 30.09 2.31 -2.26
C LEU A 421 29.55 3.75 -2.21
N LEU A 422 28.65 4.02 -1.26
CA LEU A 422 28.08 5.35 -1.07
C LEU A 422 29.02 6.34 -0.35
N LYS A 423 30.10 5.84 0.27
CA LYS A 423 31.15 6.65 0.90
C LYS A 423 32.24 7.09 -0.07
N GLN A 424 32.24 6.55 -1.29
CA GLN A 424 33.21 6.88 -2.34
C GLN A 424 32.67 8.02 -3.23
N ASP A 425 33.58 8.72 -3.92
CA ASP A 425 33.28 9.77 -4.91
C ASP A 425 32.72 9.18 -6.20
N TRP A 426 31.55 8.56 -6.08
CA TRP A 426 30.87 7.89 -7.16
C TRP A 426 29.83 8.81 -7.79
N ALA A 427 29.75 8.79 -9.11
CA ALA A 427 28.72 9.51 -9.85
C ALA A 427 27.51 8.59 -10.07
N VAL A 428 26.32 9.09 -9.76
CA VAL A 428 25.07 8.44 -10.16
C VAL A 428 24.91 8.64 -11.67
N ARG A 429 24.91 7.55 -12.44
CA ARG A 429 24.81 7.61 -13.91
C ARG A 429 23.70 6.73 -14.43
N HIS A 430 23.04 7.18 -15.48
CA HIS A 430 22.16 6.32 -16.29
C HIS A 430 23.01 5.34 -17.10
N VAL A 431 22.76 4.04 -16.94
CA VAL A 431 23.56 2.97 -17.55
C VAL A 431 22.77 2.03 -18.44
N LEU A 432 21.45 1.95 -18.29
CA LEU A 432 20.59 1.05 -19.06
C LEU A 432 19.19 1.67 -19.20
N THR A 433 18.67 1.75 -20.42
CA THR A 433 17.27 2.05 -20.70
C THR A 433 16.50 0.77 -20.95
N VAL A 434 15.35 0.60 -20.31
CA VAL A 434 14.43 -0.52 -20.54
C VAL A 434 13.08 0.05 -20.92
N VAL A 435 12.61 -0.29 -22.12
CA VAL A 435 11.25 0.02 -22.57
C VAL A 435 10.41 -1.24 -22.44
N SER A 436 9.35 -1.19 -21.66
CA SER A 436 8.50 -2.34 -21.34
C SER A 436 7.05 -2.08 -21.71
N GLU A 437 6.53 -2.87 -22.65
CA GLU A 437 5.10 -2.98 -22.86
C GLU A 437 4.54 -3.96 -21.81
N ARG A 438 3.63 -3.48 -20.97
CA ARG A 438 3.11 -4.24 -19.84
C ARG A 438 1.60 -4.33 -19.88
N TRP A 439 1.09 -5.56 -19.90
CA TRP A 439 -0.30 -5.92 -19.69
C TRP A 439 -0.52 -6.17 -18.20
N ARG A 440 -1.31 -5.32 -17.53
CA ARG A 440 -1.66 -5.48 -16.11
C ARG A 440 -3.13 -5.84 -15.97
N TYR A 441 -3.38 -6.85 -15.14
CA TYR A 441 -4.69 -7.28 -14.71
C TYR A 441 -4.80 -7.16 -13.20
N THR A 442 -5.73 -6.32 -12.74
CA THR A 442 -5.97 -6.14 -11.30
C THR A 442 -7.21 -6.93 -10.92
N MET A 443 -7.02 -7.94 -10.07
CA MET A 443 -8.06 -8.88 -9.64
C MET A 443 -8.50 -8.53 -8.21
N ARG A 444 -9.80 -8.27 -8.02
CA ARG A 444 -10.38 -7.90 -6.71
C ARG A 444 -11.29 -9.01 -6.19
N PHE A 445 -11.09 -9.38 -4.94
CA PHE A 445 -11.83 -10.45 -4.26
C PHE A 445 -12.91 -9.89 -3.32
N ASP A 446 -13.82 -10.78 -2.90
CA ASP A 446 -14.96 -10.49 -2.03
C ASP A 446 -14.61 -9.94 -0.64
N ASP A 447 -13.42 -10.26 -0.15
CA ASP A 447 -12.89 -9.71 1.10
C ASP A 447 -12.06 -8.42 0.92
N ALA A 448 -12.17 -7.79 -0.25
CA ALA A 448 -11.43 -6.60 -0.68
C ALA A 448 -9.92 -6.79 -0.92
N THR A 449 -9.40 -8.02 -0.92
CA THR A 449 -8.04 -8.28 -1.37
C THR A 449 -7.89 -7.96 -2.84
N VAL A 450 -6.75 -7.35 -3.18
CA VAL A 450 -6.37 -7.05 -4.56
C VAL A 450 -5.06 -7.74 -4.87
N ILE A 451 -5.05 -8.54 -5.93
CA ILE A 451 -3.86 -9.20 -6.45
C ILE A 451 -3.67 -8.74 -7.90
N ASP A 452 -2.46 -8.32 -8.23
CA ASP A 452 -2.10 -7.96 -9.59
C ASP A 452 -1.41 -9.14 -10.26
N PHE A 453 -1.82 -9.39 -11.51
CA PHE A 453 -1.01 -10.12 -12.47
C PHE A 453 -0.51 -9.12 -13.50
N SER A 454 0.76 -9.19 -13.87
CA SER A 454 1.23 -8.51 -15.06
C SER A 454 2.12 -9.36 -15.91
N ALA A 455 2.04 -9.15 -17.22
CA ALA A 455 2.91 -9.74 -18.21
C ALA A 455 3.61 -8.60 -18.93
N ASP A 456 4.87 -8.78 -19.28
CA ASP A 456 5.62 -7.77 -20.02
C ASP A 456 6.60 -8.33 -21.03
N ARG A 457 6.76 -7.55 -22.10
CA ARG A 457 7.84 -7.65 -23.08
C ARG A 457 8.70 -6.41 -22.93
N ALA A 458 9.96 -6.60 -22.57
CA ALA A 458 10.88 -5.52 -22.28
C ALA A 458 12.12 -5.55 -23.18
N VAL A 459 12.48 -4.39 -23.72
CA VAL A 459 13.67 -4.18 -24.55
C VAL A 459 14.66 -3.31 -23.79
N GLY A 460 15.84 -3.87 -23.50
CA GLY A 460 16.96 -3.17 -22.89
C GLY A 460 17.91 -2.60 -23.95
N ARG A 461 18.40 -1.37 -23.74
CA ARG A 461 19.40 -0.71 -24.59
C ARG A 461 20.42 0.04 -23.74
N ARG A 462 21.68 -0.02 -24.16
CA ARG A 462 22.75 0.80 -23.60
C ARG A 462 22.57 2.27 -24.04
N PRO A 463 22.97 3.26 -23.20
CA PRO A 463 22.88 4.68 -23.54
C PRO A 463 23.69 5.09 -24.79
N ASP A 464 24.72 4.32 -25.13
CA ASP A 464 25.59 4.54 -26.30
C ASP A 464 24.97 4.10 -27.64
N GLY A 465 23.74 3.58 -27.65
CA GLY A 465 23.00 3.28 -28.88
C GLY A 465 23.25 1.90 -29.50
N GLY A 466 23.85 0.96 -28.76
CA GLY A 466 24.08 -0.41 -29.22
C GLY A 466 22.81 -1.24 -29.47
N ALA A 467 22.99 -2.44 -30.05
CA ALA A 467 21.91 -3.40 -30.28
C ALA A 467 21.18 -3.74 -28.97
N GLY A 468 19.84 -3.78 -29.02
CA GLY A 468 19.01 -4.06 -27.85
C GLY A 468 18.92 -5.55 -27.55
N ALA A 469 18.51 -5.87 -26.32
CA ALA A 469 18.16 -7.23 -25.90
C ALA A 469 16.71 -7.27 -25.43
N THR A 470 16.03 -8.41 -25.62
CA THR A 470 14.64 -8.60 -25.20
C THR A 470 14.56 -9.60 -24.05
N VAL A 471 13.69 -9.33 -23.09
CA VAL A 471 13.26 -10.26 -22.05
C VAL A 471 11.74 -10.22 -21.93
N CYS A 472 11.16 -11.40 -21.71
CA CYS A 472 9.74 -11.59 -21.53
C CYS A 472 9.50 -12.25 -20.18
N GLY A 473 8.47 -11.81 -19.48
CA GLY A 473 8.15 -12.37 -18.17
C GLY A 473 6.74 -12.04 -17.72
N PHE A 474 6.24 -12.80 -16.74
CA PHE A 474 5.03 -12.45 -16.01
C PHE A 474 5.29 -12.48 -14.52
N GLU A 475 4.56 -11.65 -13.79
CA GLU A 475 4.62 -11.52 -12.34
C GLU A 475 3.22 -11.58 -11.74
N PHE A 476 3.11 -12.23 -10.60
CA PHE A 476 2.01 -12.04 -9.67
C PHE A 476 2.54 -11.25 -8.48
N GLY A 477 1.75 -10.30 -7.98
CA GLY A 477 2.09 -9.67 -6.71
C GLY A 477 0.91 -9.15 -5.91
N VAL A 478 1.15 -9.03 -4.62
CA VAL A 478 0.31 -8.30 -3.67
C VAL A 478 1.14 -7.19 -3.04
N GLY A 479 0.51 -6.04 -2.88
CA GLY A 479 1.17 -4.86 -2.33
C GLY A 479 1.69 -3.88 -3.35
N HIS A 480 1.63 -4.15 -4.66
CA HIS A 480 2.06 -3.17 -5.66
C HIS A 480 1.31 -1.83 -5.51
N PRO A 481 2.01 -0.68 -5.57
CA PRO A 481 1.33 0.60 -5.65
C PRO A 481 0.53 0.66 -6.96
N GLY A 482 -0.76 0.97 -6.87
CA GLY A 482 -1.57 1.29 -8.05
C GLY A 482 -1.01 2.52 -8.78
N PRO A 483 -1.28 2.71 -10.09
CA PRO A 483 -0.79 3.87 -10.85
C PRO A 483 -1.31 5.22 -10.33
N THR A 484 -2.25 5.19 -9.39
CA THR A 484 -2.68 6.32 -8.58
C THR A 484 -2.40 6.03 -7.11
N ALA A 485 -1.19 6.40 -6.66
CA ALA A 485 -0.99 6.77 -5.26
C ALA A 485 -1.93 7.94 -4.85
N GLY A 486 -2.54 8.65 -5.82
CA GLY A 486 -3.62 9.62 -5.61
C GLY A 486 -5.05 9.05 -5.51
N GLY A 487 -5.26 7.76 -5.26
CA GLY A 487 -6.60 7.14 -5.23
C GLY A 487 -6.74 5.98 -4.24
N THR A 488 -6.63 6.28 -2.94
CA THR A 488 -6.80 5.41 -1.76
C THR A 488 -7.54 4.08 -1.96
N PRO A 489 -6.87 2.92 -2.22
CA PRO A 489 -7.53 1.61 -2.20
C PRO A 489 -8.11 1.27 -0.82
N THR A 490 -9.45 1.15 -0.76
CA THR A 490 -10.33 0.60 0.29
C THR A 490 -9.66 0.13 1.60
N ALA A 491 -9.91 0.88 2.67
CA ALA A 491 -9.51 0.59 4.06
C ALA A 491 -10.17 -0.67 4.68
N MET A 492 -11.09 -1.36 3.99
CA MET A 492 -11.91 -2.41 4.60
C MET A 492 -11.17 -3.72 4.93
N SER A 493 -10.02 -4.02 4.30
CA SER A 493 -9.22 -5.20 4.68
C SER A 493 -8.13 -4.89 5.73
N MET A 494 -7.88 -3.61 6.02
CA MET A 494 -6.74 -3.15 6.85
C MET A 494 -7.04 -3.15 8.36
N ARG A 495 -8.31 -3.02 8.75
CA ARG A 495 -8.72 -2.72 10.14
C ARG A 495 -8.70 -3.90 11.12
N LYS A 496 -8.74 -5.15 10.65
CA LYS A 496 -8.90 -6.32 11.54
C LYS A 496 -7.60 -6.93 12.09
N ARG A 497 -6.41 -6.46 11.70
CA ARG A 497 -5.13 -7.17 12.00
C ARG A 497 -4.09 -6.40 12.82
N ILE A 498 -4.28 -5.10 13.06
CA ILE A 498 -3.33 -4.24 13.80
C ILE A 498 -3.71 -4.16 15.29
N GLY A 499 -4.56 -5.08 15.79
CA GLY A 499 -4.91 -5.18 17.21
C GLY A 499 -3.80 -5.72 18.11
N GLN A 500 -2.65 -6.14 17.57
CA GLN A 500 -1.49 -6.54 18.37
C GLN A 500 -0.52 -5.35 18.46
N TRP A 501 -0.91 -4.36 19.26
CA TRP A 501 0.07 -3.77 20.16
C TRP A 501 0.50 -4.92 21.07
N ASP A 502 1.74 -5.39 20.93
CA ASP A 502 2.32 -6.36 21.85
C ASP A 502 2.41 -5.71 23.24
N SER A 503 1.28 -5.77 23.95
CA SER A 503 1.21 -5.68 25.39
C SER A 503 1.81 -6.98 25.92
N HIS A 504 3.14 -7.02 25.99
CA HIS A 504 3.81 -7.87 26.96
C HIS A 504 3.48 -7.35 28.37
N ALA A 505 2.26 -7.65 28.82
CA ALA A 505 1.78 -7.72 30.20
C ALA A 505 0.29 -8.07 30.14
N GLY A 506 -0.02 -9.37 30.19
CA GLY A 506 -1.39 -9.85 30.23
C GLY A 506 -2.09 -9.42 31.53
N ILE A 507 -3.09 -8.55 31.42
CA ILE A 507 -4.19 -8.43 32.39
C ILE A 507 -5.43 -8.02 31.58
N ALA A 508 -6.41 -8.92 31.47
CA ALA A 508 -7.72 -8.64 30.91
C ALA A 508 -8.33 -7.40 31.60
N PRO A 509 -8.92 -6.43 30.88
CA PRO A 509 -9.45 -5.23 31.51
C PRO A 509 -10.78 -5.55 32.20
N THR A 510 -10.75 -5.63 33.52
CA THR A 510 -11.94 -5.38 34.35
C THR A 510 -12.25 -3.89 34.33
N PRO A 511 -13.52 -3.47 34.16
CA PRO A 511 -13.91 -2.08 34.08
C PRO A 511 -14.14 -1.55 35.49
N THR A 512 -13.12 -1.00 36.14
CA THR A 512 -13.20 0.01 37.22
C THR A 512 -11.82 0.19 37.85
N GLY A 513 -11.32 1.42 37.85
CA GLY A 513 -10.05 1.76 38.51
C GLY A 513 -9.16 2.59 37.60
N ALA A 514 -8.93 3.84 38.01
CA ALA A 514 -7.99 4.75 37.38
C ALA A 514 -6.60 4.08 37.30
N ARG A 515 -6.18 3.70 36.08
CA ARG A 515 -4.79 3.33 35.83
C ARG A 515 -3.99 4.62 35.74
N THR A 516 -3.14 4.87 36.72
CA THR A 516 -1.88 5.59 36.51
C THR A 516 -1.05 4.74 35.54
N PHE A 517 -1.32 4.90 34.24
CA PHE A 517 -0.38 4.49 33.22
C PHE A 517 0.89 5.31 33.45
N GLU A 518 2.01 4.67 33.79
CA GLU A 518 3.32 5.27 33.52
C GLU A 518 3.41 5.42 31.99
N SER A 519 2.90 6.56 31.50
CA SER A 519 2.75 6.84 30.09
C SER A 519 4.12 7.16 29.52
N ARG A 520 4.83 6.13 29.06
CA ARG A 520 5.86 6.37 28.06
C ARG A 520 5.21 7.19 26.95
N PRO A 521 5.82 8.31 26.53
CA PRO A 521 5.30 9.14 25.46
C PRO A 521 4.99 8.24 24.25
N ARG A 522 3.79 8.35 23.70
CA ARG A 522 3.47 7.61 22.49
C ARG A 522 4.30 8.19 21.35
N PRO A 523 5.11 7.39 20.64
CA PRO A 523 5.79 7.90 19.47
C PRO A 523 4.75 8.27 18.41
N ILE A 524 5.09 9.25 17.57
CA ILE A 524 4.32 9.53 16.35
C ILE A 524 4.44 8.32 15.42
N THR A 525 3.35 7.97 14.73
CA THR A 525 3.36 6.89 13.73
C THR A 525 4.26 7.29 12.57
N ARG A 526 5.25 6.45 12.26
CA ARG A 526 6.04 6.63 11.04
C ARG A 526 5.20 6.36 9.79
N PRO A 527 5.37 7.17 8.74
CA PRO A 527 4.58 7.07 7.51
C PRO A 527 5.21 6.15 6.45
N TYR A 528 6.24 5.41 6.80
CA TYR A 528 6.99 4.52 5.92
C TYR A 528 7.44 3.27 6.68
N HIS A 529 7.73 2.23 5.92
CA HIS A 529 8.40 1.03 6.41
C HIS A 529 9.87 1.31 6.66
N VAL A 530 10.44 0.55 7.59
CA VAL A 530 11.88 0.48 7.81
C VAL A 530 12.38 -0.93 7.49
N PRO A 531 13.68 -1.14 7.21
CA PRO A 531 14.22 -2.46 6.91
C PRO A 531 13.83 -3.55 7.91
N ALA A 532 13.77 -3.21 9.20
CA ALA A 532 13.39 -4.14 10.27
C ALA A 532 11.94 -4.65 10.17
N ASP A 533 11.06 -3.99 9.41
CA ASP A 533 9.69 -4.48 9.15
C ASP A 533 9.69 -5.80 8.37
N LEU A 534 10.70 -6.03 7.52
CA LEU A 534 10.85 -7.29 6.76
C LEU A 534 11.12 -8.50 7.65
N ASP A 535 11.67 -8.31 8.84
CA ASP A 535 12.09 -9.41 9.71
C ASP A 535 10.92 -9.98 10.53
N SER A 536 9.70 -9.45 10.34
CA SER A 536 8.49 -9.95 11.00
C SER A 536 8.01 -11.26 10.36
N ALA A 537 8.07 -12.35 11.12
CA ALA A 537 7.51 -13.65 10.71
C ALA A 537 6.01 -13.59 10.35
N ARG A 538 5.29 -12.58 10.85
CA ARG A 538 3.87 -12.38 10.57
C ARG A 538 3.58 -12.00 9.11
N LEU A 539 4.57 -11.52 8.35
CA LEU A 539 4.38 -11.11 6.95
C LEU A 539 3.92 -12.27 6.05
N PHE A 540 4.56 -13.43 6.18
CA PHE A 540 4.20 -14.64 5.43
C PHE A 540 2.90 -15.29 5.94
N GLY A 541 2.44 -14.93 7.14
CA GLY A 541 1.18 -15.39 7.72
C GLY A 541 -0.05 -14.56 7.35
N LYS A 542 0.11 -13.49 6.56
CA LYS A 542 -1.01 -12.63 6.19
C LYS A 542 -1.98 -13.39 5.25
N ALA A 543 -3.29 -13.21 5.43
CA ALA A 543 -4.26 -13.97 4.65
C ALA A 543 -4.35 -13.50 3.20
N ASP A 544 -4.05 -12.23 2.92
CA ASP A 544 -3.92 -11.72 1.56
C ASP A 544 -2.65 -12.27 0.86
N PHE A 545 -1.55 -12.46 1.59
CA PHE A 545 -0.38 -13.20 1.11
C PHE A 545 -0.71 -14.65 0.76
N ASN A 546 -1.41 -15.36 1.65
CA ASN A 546 -1.83 -16.74 1.37
C ASN A 546 -2.78 -16.82 0.17
N ARG A 547 -3.71 -15.87 0.03
CA ARG A 547 -4.60 -15.80 -1.14
C ARG A 547 -3.82 -15.55 -2.42
N TYR A 548 -2.87 -14.64 -2.38
CA TYR A 548 -1.94 -14.37 -3.47
C TYR A 548 -1.24 -15.65 -3.93
N ARG A 549 -0.70 -16.42 -2.99
CA ARG A 549 -0.01 -17.68 -3.26
C ARG A 549 -0.93 -18.72 -3.92
N THR A 550 -2.11 -18.92 -3.32
CA THR A 550 -3.11 -19.87 -3.82
C THR A 550 -3.60 -19.49 -5.22
N LEU A 551 -3.90 -18.21 -5.46
CA LEU A 551 -4.34 -17.73 -6.77
C LEU A 551 -3.25 -17.93 -7.84
N ARG A 552 -2.02 -17.55 -7.52
CA ARG A 552 -0.87 -17.75 -8.43
C ARG A 552 -0.76 -19.21 -8.85
N ASP A 553 -0.75 -20.12 -7.89
CA ASP A 553 -0.55 -21.55 -8.15
C ASP A 553 -1.72 -22.13 -8.97
N ALA A 554 -2.95 -21.72 -8.66
CA ALA A 554 -4.14 -22.10 -9.44
C ALA A 554 -4.08 -21.55 -10.88
N LEU A 555 -3.74 -20.27 -11.08
CA LEU A 555 -3.67 -19.69 -12.43
C LEU A 555 -2.56 -20.32 -13.27
N ILE A 556 -1.37 -20.55 -12.70
CA ILE A 556 -0.26 -21.21 -13.42
C ILE A 556 -0.68 -22.62 -13.87
N LYS A 557 -1.23 -23.42 -12.96
CA LYS A 557 -1.56 -24.81 -13.23
C LYS A 557 -2.82 -24.97 -14.07
N GLU A 558 -3.92 -24.34 -13.66
CA GLU A 558 -5.26 -24.61 -14.17
C GLU A 558 -5.61 -23.73 -15.37
N GLN A 559 -5.25 -22.43 -15.34
CA GLN A 559 -5.59 -21.51 -16.42
C GLN A 559 -4.54 -21.48 -17.53
N PHE A 560 -3.26 -21.46 -17.16
CA PHE A 560 -2.17 -21.38 -18.13
C PHE A 560 -1.69 -22.77 -18.60
N GLY A 561 -1.97 -23.83 -17.83
CA GLY A 561 -1.52 -25.18 -18.15
C GLY A 561 0.00 -25.34 -18.04
N LEU A 562 0.63 -24.59 -17.14
CA LEU A 562 2.08 -24.58 -16.92
C LEU A 562 2.43 -25.31 -15.62
N ASP A 563 3.62 -25.89 -15.57
CA ASP A 563 4.20 -26.40 -14.34
C ASP A 563 5.09 -25.32 -13.70
N ARG A 564 4.74 -24.88 -12.49
CA ARG A 564 5.52 -23.88 -11.75
C ARG A 564 6.97 -24.35 -11.55
N SER A 565 7.21 -25.64 -11.38
CA SER A 565 8.55 -26.19 -11.13
C SER A 565 9.48 -26.07 -12.35
N THR A 566 8.91 -25.98 -13.56
CA THR A 566 9.66 -25.81 -14.80
C THR A 566 9.88 -24.35 -15.18
N LEU A 567 9.17 -23.42 -14.54
CA LEU A 567 9.34 -21.99 -14.81
C LEU A 567 10.66 -21.50 -14.23
N VAL A 568 11.41 -20.76 -15.04
CA VAL A 568 12.61 -20.05 -14.56
C VAL A 568 12.13 -18.91 -13.66
N PRO A 569 12.48 -18.92 -12.36
CA PRO A 569 12.20 -17.78 -11.50
C PRO A 569 12.77 -16.52 -12.15
N GLY A 570 11.91 -15.54 -12.30
CA GLY A 570 12.29 -14.21 -12.71
C GLY A 570 13.26 -13.60 -11.71
N GLY A 571 14.02 -12.64 -12.21
CA GLY A 571 14.85 -11.77 -11.40
C GLY A 571 14.68 -10.35 -11.88
N ASN A 572 15.44 -9.43 -11.30
CA ASN A 572 15.50 -8.06 -11.77
C ASN A 572 15.77 -8.02 -13.29
N LYS A 573 14.74 -7.70 -14.09
CA LYS A 573 14.81 -7.67 -15.56
C LYS A 573 15.96 -6.85 -16.10
N ALA A 574 16.36 -5.78 -15.41
CA ALA A 574 17.53 -4.99 -15.79
C ALA A 574 18.83 -5.77 -15.69
N THR A 575 19.00 -6.61 -14.66
CA THR A 575 20.18 -7.48 -14.52
C THR A 575 20.21 -8.53 -15.63
N VAL A 576 19.08 -9.14 -15.97
CA VAL A 576 18.99 -10.11 -17.09
C VAL A 576 19.35 -9.44 -18.41
N LEU A 577 18.80 -8.25 -18.67
CA LEU A 577 19.12 -7.47 -19.88
C LEU A 577 20.59 -7.04 -19.89
N ALA A 578 21.16 -6.62 -18.76
CA ALA A 578 22.55 -6.22 -18.65
C ALA A 578 23.52 -7.38 -18.93
N HIS A 579 23.20 -8.62 -18.53
CA HIS A 579 23.94 -9.81 -18.95
C HIS A 579 23.85 -10.06 -20.45
N LYS A 580 22.64 -9.99 -21.03
CA LYS A 580 22.44 -10.18 -22.48
C LYS A 580 23.16 -9.12 -23.32
N LEU A 581 23.30 -7.90 -22.78
CA LEU A 581 24.01 -6.78 -23.40
C LEU A 581 25.53 -6.78 -23.11
N GLY A 582 26.04 -7.79 -22.39
CA GLY A 582 27.46 -7.91 -22.04
C GLY A 582 27.98 -6.80 -21.11
N MET A 583 27.08 -6.11 -20.38
CA MET A 583 27.46 -5.04 -19.45
C MET A 583 28.04 -5.59 -18.16
N ILE A 584 27.53 -6.73 -17.69
CA ILE A 584 27.95 -7.39 -16.46
C ILE A 584 28.21 -8.88 -16.71
N ARG A 585 29.23 -9.43 -16.06
CA ARG A 585 29.54 -10.86 -16.14
C ARG A 585 28.59 -11.67 -15.25
N PRO A 586 28.16 -12.86 -15.65
CA PRO A 586 27.50 -13.80 -14.75
C PRO A 586 28.38 -13.99 -13.51
N ALA A 587 27.79 -13.98 -12.32
CA ALA A 587 28.52 -14.31 -11.10
C ALA A 587 29.14 -15.71 -11.29
N THR A 588 30.47 -15.80 -11.29
CA THR A 588 31.20 -17.07 -11.40
C THR A 588 30.82 -17.93 -10.19
N GLY A 589 29.97 -18.94 -10.39
CA GLY A 589 29.54 -19.86 -9.31
C GLY A 589 28.08 -20.34 -9.39
N ALA A 590 27.20 -19.74 -10.20
CA ALA A 590 25.89 -20.34 -10.48
C ALA A 590 26.03 -21.34 -11.66
N PRO A 591 25.65 -22.62 -11.51
CA PRO A 591 25.76 -23.57 -12.63
C PRO A 591 24.90 -23.09 -13.80
N PRO A 592 25.36 -23.29 -15.06
CA PRO A 592 24.55 -22.96 -16.23
C PRO A 592 23.28 -23.79 -16.17
N ARG A 593 22.12 -23.12 -16.03
CA ARG A 593 20.84 -23.78 -16.26
C ARG A 593 20.75 -24.05 -17.75
N ALA A 594 20.59 -25.33 -18.09
CA ALA A 594 20.64 -25.85 -19.44
C ALA A 594 19.75 -25.03 -20.38
N ASP A 595 20.35 -24.50 -21.42
CA ASP A 595 19.64 -24.05 -22.62
C ASP A 595 18.82 -25.24 -23.14
N HIS A 596 17.49 -25.10 -23.14
CA HIS A 596 16.62 -26.01 -23.87
C HIS A 596 16.83 -25.79 -25.36
N ARG A 597 17.82 -26.51 -25.92
CA ARG A 597 17.82 -26.89 -27.34
C ARG A 597 17.61 -28.39 -27.43
N ASP A 598 16.54 -28.74 -28.15
CA ASP A 598 16.26 -30.01 -28.82
C ASP A 598 16.75 -31.30 -28.14
N GLN A 599 15.85 -31.96 -27.41
CA GLN A 599 15.85 -33.43 -27.40
C GLN A 599 14.43 -33.92 -27.68
N GLY A 600 14.26 -34.56 -28.84
CA GLY A 600 13.04 -35.23 -29.26
C GLY A 600 12.66 -36.43 -28.37
N PRO A 601 11.53 -37.09 -28.66
CA PRO A 601 10.94 -38.04 -27.74
C PRO A 601 11.72 -39.35 -27.72
N VAL A 602 12.31 -39.70 -26.58
CA VAL A 602 12.87 -41.04 -26.35
C VAL A 602 11.74 -41.97 -25.92
N VAL A 603 11.38 -42.89 -26.81
CA VAL A 603 10.46 -44.00 -26.57
C VAL A 603 11.10 -44.98 -25.58
N ALA A 604 10.52 -45.11 -24.39
CA ALA A 604 10.94 -46.08 -23.39
C ALA A 604 10.45 -47.49 -23.78
N THR A 605 11.35 -48.35 -24.27
CA THR A 605 11.11 -49.79 -24.40
C THR A 605 11.48 -50.50 -23.11
N ARG A 606 10.47 -51.08 -22.44
CA ARG A 606 10.64 -52.02 -21.31
C ARG A 606 11.29 -53.32 -21.80
N ARG A 607 12.48 -53.67 -21.30
CA ARG A 607 13.01 -55.05 -21.32
C ARG A 607 12.84 -55.70 -19.95
N ARG A 608 12.05 -56.77 -19.90
CA ARG A 608 11.99 -57.75 -18.80
C ARG A 608 13.22 -58.65 -18.90
N HIS A 609 13.99 -58.78 -17.83
CA HIS A 609 14.94 -59.87 -17.67
C HIS A 609 14.26 -61.04 -16.94
N ALA A 610 14.17 -62.17 -17.63
CA ALA A 610 13.97 -63.47 -17.02
C ALA A 610 15.29 -63.92 -16.36
N ARG A 611 15.20 -64.53 -15.18
CA ARG A 611 16.28 -65.23 -14.51
C ARG A 611 15.88 -66.70 -14.37
N THR A 612 16.68 -67.58 -14.97
CA THR A 612 16.62 -69.04 -14.83
C THR A 612 17.87 -69.52 -14.09
N GLY A 613 17.66 -70.26 -13.01
CA GLY A 613 18.48 -71.39 -12.54
C GLY A 613 19.72 -71.12 -11.67
N PRO A 614 20.23 -72.15 -10.97
CA PRO A 614 19.71 -73.52 -10.81
C PRO A 614 18.73 -73.69 -9.65
#